data_AF-A0A8J5S7M6-F1
#
_entry.id   AF-A0A8J5S7M6-F1
#
_cell.length_a   1.000
_cell.length_b   1.000
_cell.length_c   1.000
_cell.angle_alpha   90.00
_cell.angle_beta   90.00
_cell.angle_gamma   90.00
#
_symmetry.space_group_name_H-M   'P 1'
#
loop_
_entity.id
_entity.type
_entity.pdbx_description
1 polymer ?
#
loop_
_entity_poly.entity_id
_entity_poly.type
_entity_poly.pdbx_seq_one_letter_code
_entity_poly.pdbx_strand_id
1 'polypeptide(L)'
;MADSSENAAAAPAPAPAPASTPAPPPPSSPPTKSRIPPRAPLHASSSLWPRTKPAPRLRTRKALAVSDVLSGNKAALAAAAHPSATRDEALELYEDMVLGRFFEDMCAQMYYRGKMFGFVHLYNGQEAVSTGFIKLLNQADCVVSTYLDHVHALSKGVPPRSVMAELFGKATGQSLSV
;
A
#
# COMPACT_ATOMS: atom_id res chain seq x y z
N MET A 1 -20.85 62.63 37.77
CA MET A 1 -22.09 61.98 37.33
C MET A 1 -21.92 61.72 35.84
N ALA A 2 -21.55 60.50 35.48
CA ALA A 2 -21.26 60.11 34.10
C ALA A 2 -22.56 59.76 33.38
N ASP A 3 -22.68 60.31 32.18
CA ASP A 3 -23.80 60.19 31.27
C ASP A 3 -24.01 58.73 30.83
N SER A 4 -25.24 58.25 30.98
CA SER A 4 -25.69 56.93 30.56
C SER A 4 -26.70 57.13 29.44
N SER A 5 -26.24 57.05 28.19
CA SER A 5 -27.12 56.92 27.03
C SER A 5 -26.72 55.68 26.25
N GLU A 6 -27.60 54.68 26.33
CA GLU A 6 -27.52 53.36 25.74
C GLU A 6 -27.22 53.36 24.24
N ASN A 7 -26.28 52.49 23.88
CA ASN A 7 -25.94 52.08 22.54
C ASN A 7 -27.08 51.19 21.99
N ALA A 8 -27.97 51.76 21.17
CA ALA A 8 -29.02 51.01 20.49
C ALA A 8 -28.42 50.16 19.36
N ALA A 9 -28.06 48.92 19.68
CA ALA A 9 -27.65 47.92 18.69
C ALA A 9 -28.83 47.59 17.77
N ALA A 10 -28.68 47.89 16.48
CA ALA A 10 -29.63 47.52 15.44
C ALA A 10 -29.79 45.99 15.37
N ALA A 11 -31.03 45.52 15.38
CA ALA A 11 -31.35 44.10 15.21
C ALA A 11 -30.90 43.59 13.82
N PRO A 12 -30.31 42.39 13.72
CA PRO A 12 -29.89 41.83 12.44
C PRO A 12 -31.11 41.51 11.56
N ALA A 13 -30.98 41.81 10.26
CA ALA A 13 -32.00 41.52 9.25
C ALA A 13 -32.28 40.00 9.16
N PRO A 14 -33.54 39.59 8.88
CA PRO A 14 -33.89 38.17 8.77
C PRO A 14 -33.17 37.50 7.61
N ALA A 15 -32.70 36.27 7.84
CA ALA A 15 -32.04 35.45 6.84
C ALA A 15 -33.00 35.13 5.66
N PRO A 16 -32.50 35.10 4.41
CA PRO A 16 -33.33 34.77 3.25
C PRO A 16 -33.84 33.31 3.33
N ALA A 17 -35.09 33.11 2.91
CA ALA A 17 -35.72 31.80 2.85
C ALA A 17 -34.93 30.84 1.93
N PRO A 18 -34.85 29.53 2.26
CA PRO A 18 -34.11 28.58 1.44
C PRO A 18 -34.75 28.43 0.06
N ALA A 19 -33.92 28.52 -0.98
CA ALA A 19 -34.33 28.26 -2.35
C ALA A 19 -34.87 26.82 -2.48
N SER A 20 -36.08 26.69 -3.03
CA SER A 20 -36.71 25.41 -3.34
C SER A 20 -35.83 24.61 -4.30
N THR A 21 -35.25 23.53 -3.82
CA THR A 21 -34.46 22.60 -4.64
C THR A 21 -35.41 21.89 -5.62
N PRO A 22 -35.12 21.83 -6.93
CA PRO A 22 -35.96 21.08 -7.85
C PRO A 22 -35.90 19.59 -7.52
N ALA A 23 -37.06 18.91 -7.64
CA ALA A 23 -37.17 17.48 -7.41
C ALA A 23 -36.25 16.69 -8.35
N PRO A 24 -35.63 15.59 -7.89
CA PRO A 24 -34.79 14.75 -8.72
C PRO A 24 -35.60 14.13 -9.88
N PRO A 25 -34.99 13.91 -11.06
CA PRO A 25 -35.66 13.24 -12.16
C PRO A 25 -36.05 11.80 -11.77
N PRO A 26 -37.14 11.25 -12.35
CA PRO A 26 -37.54 9.88 -12.10
C PRO A 26 -36.44 8.89 -12.56
N PRO A 27 -36.31 7.72 -11.92
CA PRO A 27 -35.34 6.72 -12.33
C PRO A 27 -35.63 6.24 -13.75
N SER A 28 -34.60 6.16 -14.59
CA SER A 28 -34.68 5.57 -15.92
C SER A 28 -35.15 4.12 -15.84
N SER A 29 -36.04 3.72 -16.75
CA SER A 29 -36.59 2.37 -16.88
C SER A 29 -35.52 1.28 -16.75
N PRO A 30 -35.83 0.13 -16.12
CA PRO A 30 -34.87 -0.97 -16.00
C PRO A 30 -34.45 -1.45 -17.41
N PRO A 31 -33.18 -1.84 -17.60
CA PRO A 31 -32.75 -2.38 -18.88
C PRO A 31 -33.61 -3.60 -19.23
N THR A 32 -34.20 -3.58 -20.41
CA THR A 32 -34.92 -4.72 -21.00
C THR A 32 -33.99 -5.93 -20.92
N LYS A 33 -34.45 -7.00 -20.25
CA LYS A 33 -33.71 -8.27 -20.17
C LYS A 33 -33.32 -8.68 -21.59
N SER A 34 -32.05 -8.52 -21.94
CA SER A 34 -31.55 -9.07 -23.19
C SER A 34 -31.73 -10.59 -23.08
N ARG A 35 -32.54 -11.12 -23.98
CA ARG A 35 -32.87 -12.54 -24.04
C ARG A 35 -31.59 -13.28 -24.40
N ILE A 36 -30.91 -13.82 -23.39
CA ILE A 36 -29.77 -14.71 -23.55
C ILE A 36 -30.24 -15.85 -24.48
N PRO A 37 -29.59 -16.09 -25.64
CA PRO A 37 -29.96 -17.21 -26.50
C PRO A 37 -29.75 -18.53 -25.75
N PRO A 38 -30.55 -19.57 -26.00
CA PRO A 38 -30.38 -20.85 -25.33
C PRO A 38 -28.98 -21.40 -25.59
N ARG A 39 -28.34 -21.86 -24.51
CA ARG A 39 -26.99 -22.42 -24.52
C ARG A 39 -26.97 -23.64 -25.43
N ALA A 40 -26.15 -23.61 -26.49
CA ALA A 40 -25.94 -24.77 -27.34
C ALA A 40 -25.47 -25.97 -26.51
N PRO A 41 -25.88 -27.20 -26.83
CA PRO A 41 -25.44 -28.38 -26.11
C PRO A 41 -23.91 -28.49 -26.21
N LEU A 42 -23.25 -28.58 -25.05
CA LEU A 42 -21.84 -28.88 -24.99
C LEU A 42 -21.65 -30.29 -25.54
N HIS A 43 -21.15 -30.40 -26.77
CA HIS A 43 -20.60 -31.65 -27.25
C HIS A 43 -19.47 -32.05 -26.30
N ALA A 44 -19.64 -33.20 -25.64
CA ALA A 44 -18.60 -33.83 -24.86
C ALA A 44 -17.47 -34.26 -25.81
N SER A 45 -16.60 -33.31 -26.16
CA SER A 45 -15.31 -33.62 -26.77
C SER A 45 -14.43 -34.17 -25.66
N SER A 46 -14.42 -35.49 -25.54
CA SER A 46 -13.40 -36.20 -24.80
C SER A 46 -12.04 -35.86 -25.39
N SER A 47 -11.21 -35.26 -24.52
CA SER A 47 -9.76 -35.06 -24.66
C SER A 47 -9.26 -34.21 -25.83
N LEU A 48 -9.15 -32.89 -25.60
CA LEU A 48 -8.20 -32.00 -26.29
C LEU A 48 -7.00 -31.62 -25.41
N TRP A 49 -6.87 -32.20 -24.21
CA TRP A 49 -5.69 -32.03 -23.39
C TRP A 49 -4.71 -33.16 -23.72
N PRO A 50 -3.48 -32.87 -24.19
CA PRO A 50 -2.46 -33.90 -24.30
C PRO A 50 -2.27 -34.52 -22.91
N ARG A 51 -2.33 -35.85 -22.85
CA ARG A 51 -2.09 -36.64 -21.65
C ARG A 51 -0.65 -36.38 -21.21
N THR A 52 -0.45 -35.38 -20.36
CA THR A 52 0.86 -34.99 -19.84
C THR A 52 1.41 -36.16 -19.03
N LYS A 53 2.68 -36.49 -19.26
CA LYS A 53 3.39 -37.49 -18.43
C LYS A 53 3.26 -37.05 -16.97
N PRO A 54 2.99 -37.98 -16.03
CA PRO A 54 2.97 -37.62 -14.62
C PRO A 54 4.30 -36.97 -14.27
N ALA A 55 4.24 -35.81 -13.61
CA ALA A 55 5.43 -35.10 -13.16
C ALA A 55 6.31 -36.07 -12.34
N PRO A 56 7.64 -36.04 -12.49
CA PRO A 56 8.52 -36.88 -11.70
C PRO A 56 8.18 -36.66 -10.22
N ARG A 57 7.98 -37.75 -9.47
CA ARG A 57 7.73 -37.66 -8.02
C ARG A 57 8.84 -36.80 -7.44
N LEU A 58 8.46 -35.64 -6.89
CA LEU A 58 9.39 -34.74 -6.24
C LEU A 58 10.08 -35.56 -5.17
N ARG A 59 11.36 -35.86 -5.36
CA ARG A 59 12.19 -36.53 -4.37
C ARG A 59 12.06 -35.67 -3.12
N THR A 60 11.44 -36.19 -2.07
CA THR A 60 11.33 -35.53 -0.77
C THR A 60 12.74 -35.08 -0.39
N ARG A 61 13.01 -33.78 -0.52
CA ARG A 61 14.29 -33.24 -0.09
C ARG A 61 14.36 -33.52 1.40
N LYS A 62 15.42 -34.21 1.85
CA LYS A 62 15.71 -34.33 3.28
C LYS A 62 15.64 -32.92 3.85
N ALA A 63 14.90 -32.74 4.95
CA ALA A 63 14.94 -31.51 5.71
C ALA A 63 16.40 -31.33 6.17
N LEU A 64 17.10 -30.38 5.54
CA LEU A 64 18.44 -29.99 5.93
C LEU A 64 18.29 -28.96 7.04
N ALA A 65 19.08 -29.11 8.10
CA ALA A 65 19.13 -28.07 9.11
C ALA A 65 19.77 -26.81 8.49
N VAL A 66 19.32 -25.62 8.91
CA VAL A 66 19.87 -24.34 8.45
C VAL A 66 21.39 -24.29 8.68
N SER A 67 21.89 -24.94 9.74
CA SER A 67 23.31 -25.13 10.03
C SER A 67 24.09 -25.88 8.95
N ASP A 68 23.48 -26.87 8.31
CA ASP A 68 24.15 -27.72 7.31
C ASP A 68 24.31 -26.97 5.99
N VAL A 69 23.33 -26.13 5.65
CA VAL A 69 23.37 -25.24 4.49
C VAL A 69 24.42 -24.14 4.68
N LEU A 70 24.50 -23.56 5.88
CA LEU A 70 25.47 -22.50 6.20
C LEU A 70 26.91 -23.02 6.21
N SER A 71 27.13 -24.24 6.70
CA SER A 71 28.47 -24.83 6.78
C SER A 71 29.04 -25.16 5.40
N GLY A 72 28.21 -25.62 4.46
CA GLY A 72 28.64 -25.94 3.10
C GLY A 72 28.90 -24.72 2.20
N ASN A 73 28.32 -23.56 2.52
CA ASN A 73 28.34 -22.39 1.64
C ASN A 73 29.27 -21.26 2.10
N LYS A 74 29.98 -21.40 3.23
CA LYS A 74 30.81 -20.34 3.81
C LYS A 74 31.93 -19.86 2.88
N ALA A 75 32.56 -20.78 2.13
CA ALA A 75 33.60 -20.45 1.15
C ALA A 75 33.03 -19.79 -0.11
N ALA A 76 31.83 -20.20 -0.57
CA ALA A 76 31.15 -19.59 -1.69
C ALA A 76 30.60 -18.19 -1.33
N LEU A 77 30.12 -17.98 -0.10
CA LEU A 77 29.72 -16.67 0.42
C LEU A 77 30.89 -15.70 0.51
N ALA A 78 32.06 -16.18 0.94
CA ALA A 78 33.28 -15.38 1.00
C ALA A 78 33.84 -15.05 -0.39
N ALA A 79 33.68 -15.95 -1.37
CA ALA A 79 34.09 -15.72 -2.76
C ALA A 79 33.09 -14.81 -3.53
N ALA A 80 31.83 -14.80 -3.12
CA ALA A 80 30.80 -13.88 -3.61
C ALA A 80 30.76 -12.56 -2.83
N ALA A 81 31.83 -12.22 -2.09
CA ALA A 81 31.93 -10.96 -1.37
C ALA A 81 31.96 -9.81 -2.39
N HIS A 82 30.78 -9.26 -2.65
CA HIS A 82 30.61 -7.94 -3.25
C HIS A 82 31.40 -6.94 -2.41
N PRO A 83 31.92 -5.84 -3.02
CA PRO A 83 32.58 -4.79 -2.25
C PRO A 83 31.69 -4.46 -1.05
N SER A 84 32.24 -4.64 0.15
CA SER A 84 31.52 -4.34 1.37
C SER A 84 31.10 -2.88 1.29
N ALA A 85 29.80 -2.62 1.46
CA ALA A 85 29.28 -1.26 1.52
C ALA A 85 30.16 -0.42 2.44
N THR A 86 30.47 0.80 2.03
CA THR A 86 31.18 1.74 2.88
C THR A 86 30.40 1.93 4.18
N ARG A 87 31.08 2.41 5.23
CA ARG A 87 30.41 2.65 6.51
C ARG A 87 29.22 3.60 6.35
N ASP A 88 29.36 4.62 5.52
CA ASP A 88 28.33 5.63 5.30
C ASP A 88 27.14 5.05 4.53
N GLU A 89 27.38 4.31 3.44
CA GLU A 89 26.33 3.56 2.74
C GLU A 89 25.61 2.57 3.66
N ALA A 90 26.35 1.85 4.51
CA ALA A 90 25.76 0.90 5.46
C ALA A 90 24.88 1.61 6.50
N LEU A 91 25.27 2.81 6.96
CA LEU A 91 24.47 3.63 7.86
C LEU A 91 23.21 4.14 7.17
N GLU A 92 23.31 4.64 5.94
CA GLU A 92 22.16 5.10 5.17
C GLU A 92 21.15 3.97 4.94
N LEU A 93 21.61 2.79 4.53
CA LEU A 93 20.77 1.60 4.35
C LEU A 93 20.12 1.18 5.68
N TYR A 94 20.86 1.25 6.78
CA TYR A 94 20.35 0.92 8.10
C TYR A 94 19.27 1.90 8.56
N GLU A 95 19.51 3.20 8.42
CA GLU A 95 18.54 4.25 8.79
C GLU A 95 17.24 4.13 7.99
N ASP A 96 17.33 3.85 6.69
CA ASP A 96 16.17 3.65 5.81
C ASP A 96 15.32 2.44 6.26
N MET A 97 15.97 1.31 6.55
CA MET A 97 15.29 0.10 7.06
C MET A 97 14.65 0.34 8.44
N VAL A 98 15.36 1.02 9.33
CA VAL A 98 14.86 1.33 10.68
C VAL A 98 13.68 2.28 10.62
N LEU A 99 13.74 3.30 9.75
CA LEU A 99 12.62 4.19 9.50
C LEU A 99 11.39 3.42 9.01
N GLY A 100 11.56 2.53 8.02
CA GLY A 100 10.49 1.67 7.51
C GLY A 100 9.87 0.81 8.61
N ARG A 101 10.71 0.18 9.45
CA ARG A 101 10.24 -0.63 10.59
C ARG A 101 9.40 0.18 11.57
N PHE A 102 9.92 1.31 12.04
CA PHE A 102 9.21 2.14 13.01
C PHE A 102 7.91 2.71 12.43
N PHE A 103 7.92 3.08 11.15
CA PHE A 103 6.73 3.58 10.48
C PHE A 103 5.61 2.54 10.48
N GLU A 104 5.92 1.30 10.09
CA GLU A 104 4.94 0.23 10.02
C GLU A 104 4.46 -0.23 11.41
N ASP A 105 5.35 -0.27 12.40
CA ASP A 105 4.96 -0.54 13.79
C ASP A 105 3.98 0.52 14.31
N MET A 106 4.19 1.79 13.95
CA MET A 106 3.25 2.86 14.28
C MET A 106 1.92 2.71 13.51
N CYS A 107 1.94 2.30 12.25
CA CYS A 107 0.72 2.00 11.50
C CYS A 107 -0.08 0.88 12.18
N ALA A 108 0.57 -0.21 12.58
CA ALA A 108 -0.05 -1.30 13.32
C ALA A 108 -0.67 -0.80 14.64
N GLN A 109 0.07 -0.01 15.43
CA GLN A 109 -0.46 0.56 16.67
C GLN A 109 -1.70 1.43 16.45
N MET A 110 -1.70 2.26 15.41
CA MET A 110 -2.82 3.18 15.13
C MET A 110 -4.02 2.45 14.55
N TYR A 111 -3.79 1.37 13.79
CA TYR A 111 -4.82 0.45 13.35
C TYR A 111 -5.51 -0.22 14.54
N TYR A 112 -4.77 -0.81 15.47
CA TYR A 112 -5.34 -1.44 16.68
C TYR A 112 -6.06 -0.45 17.60
N ARG A 113 -5.70 0.83 17.56
CA ARG A 113 -6.40 1.91 18.27
C ARG A 113 -7.66 2.41 17.57
N GLY A 114 -8.02 1.83 16.41
CA GLY A 114 -9.18 2.25 15.62
C GLY A 114 -9.03 3.66 15.05
N LYS A 115 -7.80 4.12 14.81
CA LYS A 115 -7.53 5.44 14.23
C LYS A 115 -7.28 5.40 12.72
N MET A 116 -6.96 4.23 12.18
CA MET A 116 -6.87 3.97 10.74
C MET A 116 -8.03 3.06 10.33
N PHE A 117 -8.66 3.36 9.19
CA PHE A 117 -9.83 2.64 8.71
C PHE A 117 -9.54 1.98 7.36
N GLY A 118 -10.17 0.83 7.10
CA GLY A 118 -9.95 0.05 5.87
C GLY A 118 -8.90 -1.05 6.07
N PHE A 119 -8.09 -1.27 5.04
CA PHE A 119 -7.04 -2.30 5.03
C PHE A 119 -5.68 -1.64 5.15
N VAL A 120 -4.85 -2.15 6.06
CA VAL A 120 -3.45 -1.75 6.23
C VAL A 120 -2.60 -2.99 6.04
N HIS A 121 -1.74 -2.99 5.03
CA HIS A 121 -0.79 -4.06 4.76
C HIS A 121 0.59 -3.63 5.24
N LEU A 122 1.16 -4.37 6.18
CA LEU A 122 2.42 -4.01 6.80
C LEU A 122 3.60 -4.61 6.06
N TYR A 123 4.66 -3.82 5.86
CA TYR A 123 5.90 -4.27 5.21
C TYR A 123 6.96 -4.84 6.20
N ASN A 124 6.57 -5.07 7.46
CA ASN A 124 7.41 -5.64 8.52
C ASN A 124 8.16 -6.90 8.04
N GLY A 125 9.49 -6.84 8.04
CA GLY A 125 10.38 -7.96 7.69
C GLY A 125 10.83 -7.96 6.23
N GLN A 126 10.36 -7.00 5.43
CA GLN A 126 10.73 -6.83 4.02
C GLN A 126 11.53 -5.55 3.77
N GLU A 127 11.94 -4.81 4.81
CA GLU A 127 12.55 -3.48 4.69
C GLU A 127 13.82 -3.48 3.85
N ALA A 128 14.61 -4.55 3.92
CA ALA A 128 15.82 -4.70 3.13
C ALA A 128 15.53 -4.79 1.63
N VAL A 129 14.34 -5.26 1.23
CA VAL A 129 13.94 -5.33 -0.18
C VAL A 129 13.79 -3.92 -0.73
N SER A 130 12.92 -3.09 -0.14
CA SER A 130 12.68 -1.71 -0.59
C SER A 130 13.95 -0.89 -0.56
N THR A 131 14.66 -0.91 0.58
CA THR A 131 15.89 -0.15 0.79
C THR A 131 16.94 -0.54 -0.25
N GLY A 132 17.17 -1.85 -0.42
CA GLY A 132 18.22 -2.35 -1.30
C GLY A 132 18.04 -1.94 -2.75
N PHE A 133 16.86 -2.16 -3.34
CA PHE A 133 16.68 -1.82 -4.75
C PHE A 133 16.51 -0.32 -4.97
N ILE A 134 15.81 0.39 -4.07
CA ILE A 134 15.53 1.82 -4.27
C ILE A 134 16.79 2.67 -4.18
N LYS A 135 17.72 2.36 -3.26
CA LYS A 135 18.99 3.09 -3.15
C LYS A 135 19.94 2.84 -4.32
N LEU A 136 19.69 1.80 -5.12
CA LEU A 136 20.42 1.54 -6.37
C LEU A 136 19.83 2.27 -7.59
N LEU A 137 18.61 2.80 -7.47
CA LEU A 137 17.94 3.52 -8.56
C LEU A 137 18.38 4.98 -8.62
N ASN A 138 18.33 5.56 -9.81
CA ASN A 138 18.46 7.00 -9.97
C ASN A 138 17.18 7.70 -9.52
N GLN A 139 17.30 8.99 -9.21
CA GLN A 139 16.16 9.80 -8.78
C GLN A 139 15.04 9.89 -9.83
N ALA A 140 15.39 9.79 -11.11
CA ALA A 140 14.43 9.84 -12.23
C ALA A 140 13.72 8.50 -12.51
N ASP A 141 14.18 7.40 -11.90
CA ASP A 141 13.60 6.08 -12.13
C ASP A 141 12.28 5.93 -11.35
N CYS A 142 11.23 5.49 -12.04
CA CYS A 142 9.91 5.25 -11.45
C CYS A 142 9.85 3.89 -10.72
N VAL A 143 9.13 3.84 -9.58
CA VAL A 143 8.93 2.61 -8.81
C VAL A 143 7.44 2.34 -8.65
N VAL A 144 6.94 1.33 -9.34
CA VAL A 144 5.56 0.90 -9.19
C VAL A 144 5.49 -0.23 -8.17
N SER A 145 4.71 -0.02 -7.10
CA SER A 145 4.37 -1.05 -6.12
C SER A 145 2.88 -1.38 -6.17
N THR A 146 2.48 -2.35 -5.36
CA THR A 146 1.07 -2.70 -5.13
C THR A 146 0.60 -2.06 -3.82
N TYR A 147 -0.27 -2.72 -3.07
CA TYR A 147 -0.83 -2.24 -1.80
C TYR A 147 0.16 -2.29 -0.60
N LEU A 148 1.45 -2.51 -0.87
CA LEU A 148 2.55 -2.67 0.09
C LEU A 148 3.61 -1.60 -0.21
N ASP A 149 3.17 -0.35 -0.32
CA ASP A 149 3.92 0.75 -0.90
C ASP A 149 4.45 1.76 0.13
N HIS A 150 4.03 1.68 1.40
CA HIS A 150 4.43 2.64 2.42
C HIS A 150 5.95 2.77 2.51
N VAL A 151 6.66 1.65 2.74
CA VAL A 151 8.12 1.66 2.88
C VAL A 151 8.82 1.96 1.56
N HIS A 152 8.22 1.62 0.42
CA HIS A 152 8.76 2.00 -0.90
C HIS A 152 8.76 3.51 -1.06
N ALA A 153 7.66 4.17 -0.70
CA ALA A 153 7.57 5.61 -0.75
C ALA A 153 8.53 6.32 0.21
N LEU A 154 8.68 5.80 1.44
CA LEU A 154 9.68 6.30 2.38
C LEU A 154 11.09 6.18 1.82
N SER A 155 11.45 5.02 1.27
CA SER A 155 12.79 4.76 0.71
C SER A 155 13.08 5.67 -0.49
N LYS A 156 12.04 6.03 -1.26
CA LYS A 156 12.08 7.01 -2.37
C LYS A 156 12.11 8.47 -1.92
N GLY A 157 12.05 8.73 -0.62
CA GLY A 157 12.18 10.07 -0.04
C GLY A 157 10.86 10.79 0.21
N VAL A 158 9.71 10.12 0.08
CA VAL A 158 8.43 10.72 0.48
C VAL A 158 8.44 10.94 2.00
N PRO A 159 8.11 12.16 2.48
CA PRO A 159 8.15 12.44 3.91
C PRO A 159 7.21 11.52 4.71
N PRO A 160 7.66 10.90 5.81
CA PRO A 160 6.82 9.99 6.60
C PRO A 160 5.51 10.61 7.08
N ARG A 161 5.53 11.92 7.35
CA ARG A 161 4.33 12.66 7.77
C ARG A 161 3.27 12.72 6.67
N SER A 162 3.69 12.78 5.41
CA SER A 162 2.79 12.79 4.25
C SER A 162 2.12 11.43 4.08
N VAL A 163 2.91 10.36 4.11
CA VAL A 163 2.43 8.96 4.07
C VAL A 163 1.45 8.69 5.21
N MET A 164 1.83 9.05 6.44
CA MET A 164 0.97 8.88 7.61
C MET A 164 -0.33 9.70 7.52
N ALA A 165 -0.28 10.89 6.92
CA ALA A 165 -1.47 11.72 6.72
C ALA A 165 -2.46 11.06 5.75
N GLU A 166 -1.98 10.43 4.69
CA GLU A 166 -2.82 9.65 3.77
C GLU A 166 -3.47 8.47 4.47
N LEU A 167 -2.72 7.70 5.26
CA LEU A 167 -3.25 6.55 6.01
C LEU A 167 -4.32 6.95 7.04
N PHE A 168 -4.26 8.18 7.55
CA PHE A 168 -5.30 8.75 8.40
C PHE A 168 -6.45 9.41 7.64
N GLY A 169 -6.43 9.41 6.30
CA GLY A 169 -7.43 10.07 5.45
C GLY A 169 -7.46 11.60 5.60
N LYS A 170 -6.31 12.22 5.91
CA LYS A 170 -6.21 13.68 6.08
C LYS A 170 -6.00 14.37 4.73
N ALA A 171 -6.49 15.60 4.62
CA ALA A 171 -6.33 16.43 3.42
C ALA A 171 -4.86 16.73 3.05
N THR A 172 -3.94 16.61 3.99
CA THR A 172 -2.50 16.78 3.76
C THR A 172 -1.80 15.50 3.32
N GLY A 173 -2.52 14.40 3.12
CA GLY A 173 -1.97 13.16 2.58
C GLY A 173 -1.67 13.31 1.09
N GLN A 174 -0.55 12.76 0.65
CA GLN A 174 -0.22 12.62 -0.78
C GLN A 174 -0.49 11.17 -1.19
N SER A 175 -1.20 10.96 -2.30
CA SER A 175 -1.42 9.62 -2.87
C SER A 175 -0.08 8.95 -3.17
N LEU A 176 0.11 7.70 -2.71
CA LEU A 176 1.38 6.94 -2.78
C LEU A 176 1.87 6.49 -4.19
N SER A 177 1.53 7.20 -5.26
CA SER A 177 2.18 6.95 -6.56
C SER A 177 3.62 7.45 -6.54
N VAL A 178 4.59 6.53 -6.50
CA VAL A 178 6.05 6.76 -6.57
C VAL A 178 6.69 6.32 -7.90
#